data_AF-A0A2D4WKL2-F1
#
_entry.id   AF-A0A2D4WKL2-F1
#
_cell.length_a   1.000
_cell.length_b   1.000
_cell.length_c   1.000
_cell.angle_alpha   90.00
_cell.angle_beta   90.00
_cell.angle_gamma   90.00
#
_symmetry.space_group_name_H-M   'P 1'
#
loop_
_entity.id
_entity.type
_entity.pdbx_description
1 polymer ?
#
loop_
_entity_poly.entity_id
_entity_poly.type
_entity_poly.pdbx_seq_one_letter_code
_entity_poly.pdbx_strand_id
1 'polypeptide(L)'
;MLVHEALSPEIIGMMEDAAKSLTNEIMAKVMFDLPDYHASPREAAETTRDAGVGHLLYYHVVVPIIVPGQEALWLNGAGAIFPDHTFGYNAVSFSLHANSSEIIQARKGM
;
A
#
# COMPACT_ATOMS: atom_id res chain seq x y z
N MET A 1 3.02 -14.85 -5.32
CA MET A 1 2.44 -13.50 -5.08
C MET A 1 2.57 -13.19 -3.60
N LEU A 2 2.83 -11.93 -3.25
CA LEU A 2 2.73 -11.42 -1.89
C LEU A 2 1.51 -10.50 -1.78
N VAL A 3 0.75 -10.65 -0.71
CA VAL A 3 -0.35 -9.76 -0.34
C VAL A 3 0.14 -9.01 0.90
N HIS A 4 0.39 -7.71 0.77
CA HIS A 4 1.07 -6.93 1.81
C HIS A 4 0.32 -5.65 2.13
N GLU A 5 0.24 -5.31 3.41
CA GLU A 5 -0.30 -4.03 3.85
C GLU A 5 0.70 -2.90 3.62
N ALA A 6 0.23 -1.68 3.45
CA ALA A 6 1.14 -0.54 3.54
C ALA A 6 0.40 0.76 3.86
N LEU A 7 1.20 1.73 4.26
CA LEU A 7 0.79 3.07 4.64
C LEU A 7 1.87 4.04 4.19
N SER A 8 1.52 5.10 3.45
CA SER A 8 2.48 6.13 3.05
C SER A 8 2.89 6.97 4.26
N PRO A 9 4.14 6.89 4.74
CA PRO A 9 4.58 7.67 5.89
C PRO A 9 4.53 9.17 5.62
N GLU A 10 4.71 9.58 4.37
CA GLU A 10 4.67 11.00 3.97
C GLU A 10 3.26 11.57 4.09
N ILE A 11 2.24 10.83 3.62
CA ILE A 11 0.84 11.25 3.75
C ILE A 11 0.44 11.31 5.22
N ILE A 12 0.84 10.31 6.01
CA ILE A 12 0.54 10.29 7.45
C ILE A 12 1.24 11.42 8.20
N GLY A 13 2.49 11.74 7.87
CA GLY A 13 3.18 12.91 8.42
C GLY A 13 2.48 14.23 8.10
N MET A 14 1.97 14.39 6.87
CA MET A 14 1.15 15.56 6.52
C MET A 14 -0.15 15.64 7.34
N MET A 15 -0.78 14.49 7.63
CA MET A 15 -1.98 14.42 8.47
C MET A 15 -1.66 14.71 9.95
N GLU A 16 -0.51 14.27 10.45
CA GLU A 16 0.00 14.60 11.78
C GLU A 16 0.17 16.12 11.93
N ASP A 17 0.86 16.76 10.98
CA ASP A 17 1.11 18.21 11.00
C ASP A 17 -0.20 19.01 10.93
N ALA A 18 -1.13 18.58 10.08
CA ALA A 18 -2.47 19.16 10.03
C ALA A 18 -3.20 19.03 11.37
N ALA A 19 -3.19 17.84 12.00
CA ALA A 19 -3.80 17.62 13.30
C ALA A 19 -3.20 18.49 14.40
N LYS A 20 -1.87 18.66 14.43
CA LYS A 20 -1.17 19.58 15.35
C LYS A 20 -1.64 21.02 15.16
N SER A 21 -1.72 21.49 13.91
CA SER A 21 -2.18 22.86 13.59
C SER A 21 -3.61 23.14 14.04
N LEU A 22 -4.44 22.10 14.09
CA LEU A 22 -5.84 22.15 14.54
C LEU A 22 -5.99 21.88 16.04
N THR A 23 -4.88 21.76 16.78
CA THR A 23 -4.85 21.42 18.22
C THR A 23 -5.56 20.10 18.55
N ASN A 24 -5.61 19.17 17.59
CA ASN A 24 -6.21 17.85 17.78
C ASN A 24 -5.13 16.85 18.19
N GLU A 25 -4.77 16.87 19.47
CA GLU A 25 -3.66 16.08 20.03
C GLU A 25 -3.85 14.58 19.87
N ILE A 26 -5.08 14.08 20.01
CA ILE A 26 -5.40 12.65 19.86
C ILE A 26 -5.07 12.21 18.43
N MET A 27 -5.54 12.97 17.45
CA MET A 27 -5.30 12.63 16.05
C MET A 27 -3.81 12.73 15.69
N ALA A 28 -3.13 13.77 16.18
CA ALA A 28 -1.69 13.91 15.97
C ALA A 28 -0.92 12.71 16.53
N LYS A 29 -1.26 12.25 17.75
CA LYS A 29 -0.63 11.07 18.37
C LYS A 29 -0.88 9.80 17.56
N VAL A 30 -2.11 9.58 17.09
CA VAL A 30 -2.43 8.41 16.24
C VAL A 30 -1.62 8.43 14.96
N MET A 31 -1.53 9.58 14.27
CA MET A 31 -0.75 9.69 13.03
C MET A 31 0.75 9.49 13.27
N PHE A 32 1.28 10.00 14.37
CA PHE A 32 2.66 9.79 14.77
C PHE A 32 2.98 8.30 15.04
N ASP A 33 2.06 7.56 15.65
CA ASP A 33 2.29 6.15 16.03
C ASP A 33 2.16 5.18 14.85
N LEU A 34 1.34 5.50 13.85
CA LEU A 34 1.03 4.59 12.74
C LEU A 34 2.27 4.02 12.00
N PRO A 35 3.31 4.82 11.66
CA PRO A 35 4.48 4.30 10.96
C PRO A 35 5.32 3.29 11.75
N ASP A 36 5.20 3.22 13.09
CA ASP A 36 6.02 2.32 13.90
C ASP A 36 5.64 0.84 13.75
N TYR A 37 4.42 0.55 13.29
CA TYR A 37 3.89 -0.81 13.21
C TYR A 37 3.25 -1.17 11.86
N HIS A 38 3.30 -0.25 10.90
CA HIS A 38 2.90 -0.48 9.51
C HIS A 38 4.11 -0.44 8.58
N ALA A 39 4.03 -1.16 7.46
CA ALA A 39 5.05 -1.08 6.43
C ALA A 39 4.80 0.12 5.51
N SER A 40 5.86 0.74 5.02
CA SER A 40 5.79 1.66 3.89
C SER A 40 5.58 0.90 2.57
N PRO A 41 5.01 1.55 1.53
CA PRO A 41 4.88 0.95 0.21
C PRO A 41 6.22 0.50 -0.37
N ARG A 42 7.29 1.25 -0.05
CA ARG A 42 8.66 0.92 -0.39
C ARG A 42 9.11 -0.39 0.26
N GLU A 43 8.94 -0.53 1.57
CA GLU A 43 9.36 -1.75 2.29
C GLU A 43 8.59 -2.98 1.81
N ALA A 44 7.30 -2.84 1.52
CA ALA A 44 6.51 -3.91 0.91
C ALA A 44 7.03 -4.30 -0.49
N ALA A 45 7.44 -3.33 -1.31
CA ALA A 45 8.04 -3.60 -2.62
C ALA A 45 9.42 -4.27 -2.50
N GLU A 46 10.27 -3.83 -1.58
CA GLU A 46 11.58 -4.43 -1.29
C GLU A 46 11.41 -5.87 -0.78
N THR A 47 10.50 -6.09 0.16
CA THR A 47 10.14 -7.42 0.68
C THR A 47 9.68 -8.34 -0.44
N THR A 48 8.84 -7.85 -1.35
CA THR A 48 8.36 -8.64 -2.50
C THR A 48 9.50 -9.04 -3.43
N ARG A 49 10.35 -8.08 -3.79
CA ARG A 49 11.54 -8.31 -4.63
C ARG A 49 12.43 -9.37 -3.99
N ASP A 50 12.73 -9.22 -2.71
CA ASP A 50 13.66 -10.09 -1.99
C ASP A 50 13.08 -11.49 -1.73
N ALA A 51 11.75 -11.61 -1.61
CA ALA A 51 11.04 -12.89 -1.54
C ALA A 51 11.00 -13.63 -2.89
N GLY A 52 11.31 -12.97 -4.01
CA GLY A 52 11.33 -13.58 -5.34
C GLY A 52 9.95 -14.03 -5.85
N VAL A 53 8.87 -13.43 -5.37
CA VAL A 53 7.51 -13.72 -5.86
C VAL A 53 7.16 -12.87 -7.09
N GLY A 54 6.28 -13.38 -7.95
CA GLY A 54 5.97 -12.73 -9.23
C GLY A 54 4.93 -11.60 -9.23
N HIS A 55 4.36 -11.21 -8.07
CA HIS A 55 3.37 -10.11 -8.02
C HIS A 55 3.19 -9.59 -6.59
N LEU A 56 2.96 -8.28 -6.44
CA LEU A 56 2.58 -7.63 -5.18
C LEU A 56 1.14 -7.10 -5.24
N LEU A 57 0.29 -7.51 -4.32
CA LEU A 57 -0.99 -6.87 -4.06
C LEU A 57 -0.87 -6.03 -2.77
N TYR A 58 -0.94 -4.71 -2.91
CA TYR A 58 -1.14 -3.82 -1.77
C TYR A 58 -2.57 -3.97 -1.26
N TYR A 59 -2.75 -4.55 -0.08
CA TYR A 59 -4.06 -4.59 0.62
C TYR A 59 -4.01 -3.69 1.86
N HIS A 60 -5.14 -3.49 2.55
CA HIS A 60 -5.19 -2.66 3.76
C HIS A 60 -4.51 -1.29 3.56
N VAL A 61 -4.92 -0.60 2.50
CA VAL A 61 -4.36 0.70 2.14
C VAL A 61 -4.87 1.74 3.14
N VAL A 62 -3.97 2.29 3.94
CA VAL A 62 -4.31 3.34 4.89
C VAL A 62 -4.16 4.72 4.25
N VAL A 63 -5.18 5.53 4.50
CA VAL A 63 -5.68 6.65 3.70
C VAL A 63 -6.38 6.17 2.43
N PRO A 64 -7.73 6.28 2.33
CA PRO A 64 -8.44 5.85 1.14
C PRO A 64 -7.98 6.65 -0.08
N ILE A 65 -7.88 5.95 -1.22
CA ILE A 65 -7.64 6.57 -2.52
C ILE A 65 -8.98 7.06 -3.07
N ILE A 66 -9.13 8.38 -3.16
CA ILE A 66 -10.40 9.03 -3.50
C ILE A 66 -10.36 9.64 -4.89
N VAL A 67 -9.18 10.07 -5.36
CA VAL A 67 -9.01 10.72 -6.66
C VAL A 67 -8.06 9.94 -7.57
N PRO A 68 -8.30 9.91 -8.90
CA PRO A 68 -7.39 9.25 -9.84
C PRO A 68 -5.97 9.81 -9.75
N GLY A 69 -4.98 8.92 -9.65
CA GLY A 69 -3.56 9.28 -9.60
C GLY A 69 -3.01 9.51 -8.19
N GLN A 70 -3.85 9.49 -7.15
CA GLN A 70 -3.41 9.55 -5.76
C GLN A 70 -2.55 8.33 -5.38
N GLU A 71 -2.72 7.21 -6.07
CA GLU A 71 -1.91 6.00 -5.91
C GLU A 71 -0.43 6.28 -6.17
N ALA A 72 -0.10 7.17 -7.10
CA ALA A 72 1.29 7.52 -7.41
C ALA A 72 1.98 8.22 -6.24
N LEU A 73 1.26 9.13 -5.57
CA LEU A 73 1.74 9.79 -4.35
C LEU A 73 1.89 8.78 -3.22
N TRP A 74 0.89 7.91 -3.04
CA TRP A 74 0.92 6.89 -2.00
C TRP A 74 2.09 5.92 -2.21
N LEU A 75 2.32 5.44 -3.44
CA LEU A 75 3.40 4.50 -3.75
C LEU A 75 4.78 5.13 -3.56
N ASN A 76 4.90 6.46 -3.71
CA ASN A 76 6.14 7.22 -3.53
C ASN A 76 7.39 6.53 -4.15
N GLY A 77 7.27 6.10 -5.41
CA GLY A 77 8.36 5.44 -6.13
C GLY A 77 8.55 3.95 -5.85
N ALA A 78 7.76 3.32 -4.98
CA ALA A 78 7.80 1.87 -4.74
C ALA A 78 7.58 1.04 -6.02
N GLY A 79 6.79 1.54 -6.97
CA GLY A 79 6.61 0.90 -8.28
C GLY A 79 7.89 0.78 -9.11
N ALA A 80 8.92 1.60 -8.85
CA ALA A 80 10.23 1.45 -9.49
C ALA A 80 11.07 0.32 -8.85
N ILE A 81 10.77 -0.05 -7.60
CA ILE A 81 11.43 -1.15 -6.89
C ILE A 81 10.81 -2.48 -7.29
N PHE A 82 9.47 -2.53 -7.40
CA PHE A 82 8.73 -3.70 -7.85
C PHE A 82 7.59 -3.31 -8.82
N PRO A 83 7.81 -3.39 -10.14
CA PRO A 83 6.84 -2.93 -11.13
C PRO A 83 5.55 -3.75 -11.19
N ASP A 84 5.62 -5.07 -10.97
CA ASP A 84 4.48 -5.98 -11.10
C ASP A 84 3.57 -5.95 -9.85
N HIS A 85 2.90 -4.82 -9.65
CA HIS A 85 2.06 -4.60 -8.48
C HIS A 85 0.62 -4.23 -8.85
N THR A 86 -0.27 -4.42 -7.89
CA THR A 86 -1.67 -4.00 -7.99
C THR A 86 -2.06 -3.29 -6.70
N PHE A 87 -2.75 -2.17 -6.87
CA PHE A 87 -3.41 -1.49 -5.77
C PHE A 87 -4.72 -2.21 -5.44
N GLY A 88 -4.91 -2.59 -4.19
CA GLY A 88 -6.10 -3.30 -3.74
C GLY A 88 -7.31 -2.38 -3.68
N TYR A 89 -8.36 -2.75 -4.41
CA TYR A 89 -9.70 -2.22 -4.26
C TYR A 89 -10.65 -3.36 -3.91
N ASN A 90 -11.85 -2.99 -3.45
CA ASN A 90 -12.88 -3.97 -3.17
C ASN A 90 -13.14 -4.86 -4.39
N ALA A 91 -13.28 -6.16 -4.18
CA ALA A 91 -13.48 -7.19 -5.21
C ALA A 91 -12.36 -7.37 -6.25
N VAL A 92 -11.16 -6.82 -6.03
CA VAL A 92 -9.95 -7.32 -6.71
C VAL A 92 -9.81 -8.82 -6.41
N SER A 93 -9.56 -9.63 -7.44
CA SER A 93 -9.37 -11.07 -7.26
C SER A 93 -8.29 -11.62 -8.17
N PHE A 94 -7.57 -12.63 -7.67
CA PHE A 94 -6.52 -13.34 -8.37
C PHE A 94 -6.80 -14.84 -8.41
N SER A 95 -6.34 -15.50 -9.46
CA SER A 95 -6.36 -16.95 -9.62
C SER A 95 -4.93 -17.47 -9.72
N LEU A 96 -4.64 -18.50 -8.93
CA LEU A 96 -3.37 -19.21 -8.88
C LEU A 96 -3.66 -20.67 -9.19
N HIS A 97 -3.28 -21.15 -10.36
CA HIS A 97 -3.54 -22.52 -10.76
C HIS A 97 -2.51 -23.47 -10.14
N ALA A 98 -2.96 -24.68 -9.79
CA ALA A 98 -2.06 -25.72 -9.31
C ALA A 98 -0.98 -26.04 -10.36
N ASN A 99 0.26 -26.26 -9.91
CA ASN A 99 1.41 -26.58 -10.75
C ASN A 99 1.75 -25.50 -11.81
N SER A 100 1.42 -24.23 -11.55
CA SER A 100 1.76 -23.09 -12.39
C SER A 100 2.40 -21.97 -11.56
N SER A 101 3.23 -21.15 -12.21
CA SER A 101 3.74 -19.88 -11.66
C SER A 101 2.91 -18.67 -12.09
N GLU A 102 1.86 -18.89 -12.89
CA GLU A 102 1.00 -17.82 -13.37
C GLU A 102 0.18 -17.20 -12.24
N ILE A 103 0.12 -15.87 -12.27
CA ILE A 103 -0.69 -15.04 -11.37
C ILE A 103 -1.67 -14.28 -12.25
N ILE A 104 -2.93 -14.71 -12.24
CA ILE A 104 -3.95 -14.16 -13.13
C ILE A 104 -4.85 -13.22 -12.34
N GLN A 105 -4.83 -11.93 -12.67
CA GLN A 105 -5.81 -10.99 -12.11
C GLN A 105 -7.17 -11.23 -12.76
N ALA A 106 -8.05 -11.96 -12.06
CA ALA A 106 -9.39 -12.30 -12.53
C ALA A 106 -10.36 -11.10 -12.46
N ARG A 107 -10.17 -10.17 -11.52
CA ARG A 107 -10.97 -8.95 -11.38
C ARG A 107 -10.10 -7.77 -10.94
N LYS A 108 -10.37 -6.59 -11.50
CA LYS A 108 -9.65 -5.34 -11.22
C LYS A 108 -10.22 -4.55 -10.03
N GLY A 109 -11.41 -4.90 -9.55
CA GLY A 109 -12.14 -4.17 -8.52
C GLY A 109 -13.64 -4.11 -8.83
N MET A 110 -14.43 -3.54 -7.91
CA MET A 110 -15.82 -3.11 -8.16
C MET A 110 -15.88 -1.79 -8.92
#